data_AF-A0AAW1J172-F1
#
_entry.id   AF-A0AAW1J172-F1
#
_cell.length_a   1.000
_cell.length_b   1.000
_cell.length_c   1.000
_cell.angle_alpha   90.00
_cell.angle_beta   90.00
_cell.angle_gamma   90.00
#
_symmetry.space_group_name_H-M   'P 1'
#
loop_
_entity.id
_entity.type
_entity.pdbx_description
1 polymer ?
#
loop_
_entity_poly.entity_id
_entity_poly.type
_entity_poly.pdbx_seq_one_letter_code
_entity_poly.pdbx_strand_id
1 'polypeptide(L)'
;MDNFVYRNNSVAPMDQLLTSLRFYASAEHLASVVDFMGIHLSTASRIIQRVSQVLANLSQQHIHMPAENDIATVQNEVYNIARFVIADSRLRICDVVARWPASTHDMTIFANSKIKRRFDAGEFGTAILLGDSGCALSPYLMTPILNPNTHAEQLYNESHIRTRNVVERQFGVWKRRFPVLAYGSRLPLNTVLTVIVATAVLHYIARGMNEEEPPLAIDIQENEINHVIEEGNVRVPN
;
A
#
# COMPACT_ATOMS: atom_id res chain seq x y z
N MET A 1 -50.62 14.17 -5.97
CA MET A 1 -49.99 13.52 -4.81
C MET A 1 -50.05 12.04 -5.07
N ASP A 2 -48.94 11.42 -5.46
CA ASP A 2 -48.77 9.97 -5.39
C ASP A 2 -47.31 9.69 -5.03
N ASN A 3 -47.12 9.46 -3.73
CA ASN A 3 -45.85 9.05 -3.13
C ASN A 3 -45.62 7.57 -3.45
N PHE A 4 -45.08 7.26 -4.62
CA PHE A 4 -44.46 5.96 -4.87
C PHE A 4 -43.07 5.93 -4.21
N VAL A 5 -43.05 5.65 -2.91
CA VAL A 5 -41.81 5.27 -2.22
C VAL A 5 -41.42 3.88 -2.72
N TYR A 6 -40.50 3.81 -3.68
CA TYR A 6 -39.84 2.57 -4.09
C TYR A 6 -38.97 2.05 -2.94
N ARG A 7 -39.56 1.23 -2.06
CA ARG A 7 -38.94 0.68 -0.85
C ARG A 7 -37.95 -0.47 -1.08
N ASN A 8 -37.52 -0.75 -2.32
CA ASN A 8 -36.57 -1.86 -2.54
C ASN A 8 -35.70 -1.72 -3.79
N ASN A 9 -35.18 -0.51 -4.06
CA ASN A 9 -34.20 -0.33 -5.14
C ASN A 9 -32.81 -0.74 -4.62
N SER A 10 -32.46 -2.02 -4.77
CA SER A 10 -31.08 -2.46 -4.54
C SER A 10 -30.17 -1.73 -5.51
N VAL A 11 -29.21 -0.96 -5.02
CA VAL A 11 -28.17 -0.32 -5.84
C VAL A 11 -27.51 -1.38 -6.71
N ALA A 12 -27.39 -1.17 -8.02
CA ALA A 12 -26.88 -2.19 -8.93
C ALA A 12 -25.41 -2.53 -8.61
N PRO A 13 -24.94 -3.76 -8.86
CA PRO A 13 -23.55 -4.14 -8.55
C PRO A 13 -22.50 -3.21 -9.17
N MET A 14 -22.75 -2.72 -10.39
CA MET A 14 -21.87 -1.74 -11.04
C MET A 14 -21.84 -0.41 -10.29
N ASP A 15 -23.00 0.12 -9.92
CA ASP A 15 -23.10 1.38 -9.17
C ASP A 15 -22.43 1.28 -7.80
N GLN A 16 -22.50 0.12 -7.16
CA GLN A 16 -21.79 -0.15 -5.91
C GLN A 16 -20.26 -0.12 -6.08
N LEU A 17 -19.76 -0.74 -7.16
CA LEU A 17 -18.34 -0.71 -7.49
C LEU A 17 -17.89 0.72 -7.81
N LEU A 18 -18.62 1.43 -8.67
CA LEU A 18 -18.34 2.82 -9.02
C LEU A 18 -18.38 3.75 -7.81
N THR A 19 -19.33 3.53 -6.87
CA THR A 19 -19.39 4.26 -5.60
C THR A 19 -18.11 4.06 -4.79
N SER A 20 -17.63 2.82 -4.71
CA SER A 20 -16.43 2.46 -3.93
C SER A 20 -15.15 2.98 -4.59
N LEU A 21 -15.02 2.85 -5.91
CA LEU A 21 -13.90 3.38 -6.68
C LEU A 21 -13.84 4.91 -6.58
N ARG A 22 -14.99 5.59 -6.71
CA ARG A 22 -15.09 7.04 -6.52
C ARG A 22 -14.65 7.43 -5.11
N PHE A 23 -15.12 6.72 -4.09
CA PHE A 23 -14.69 6.95 -2.72
C PHE A 23 -13.18 6.78 -2.52
N TYR A 24 -12.55 5.77 -3.14
CA TYR A 24 -11.10 5.59 -3.04
C TYR A 24 -10.30 6.68 -3.77
N ALA A 25 -10.79 7.08 -4.94
CA ALA A 25 -10.17 8.10 -5.80
C ALA A 25 -10.43 9.53 -5.29
N SER A 26 -11.43 9.74 -4.44
CA SER A 26 -11.72 11.03 -3.83
C SER A 26 -10.99 11.19 -2.50
N ALA A 27 -10.37 12.35 -2.28
CA ALA A 27 -9.94 12.81 -0.95
C ALA A 27 -11.13 13.31 -0.10
N GLU A 28 -12.35 13.24 -0.63
CA GLU A 28 -13.50 13.93 -0.10
C GLU A 28 -14.22 13.13 1.00
N HIS A 29 -14.99 13.83 1.83
CA HIS A 29 -15.85 13.20 2.80
C HIS A 29 -16.90 12.33 2.11
N LEU A 30 -17.21 11.15 2.69
CA LEU A 30 -18.23 10.23 2.17
C LEU A 30 -19.58 10.93 1.82
N ALA A 31 -19.89 12.05 2.48
CA ALA A 31 -21.03 12.92 2.16
C ALA A 31 -21.06 13.40 0.70
N SER A 32 -19.94 13.87 0.13
CA SER A 32 -19.92 14.38 -1.26
C SER A 32 -20.07 13.25 -2.29
N VAL A 33 -19.54 12.07 -1.98
CA VAL A 33 -19.69 10.87 -2.81
C VAL A 33 -21.15 10.45 -2.87
N VAL A 34 -21.88 10.51 -1.74
CA VAL A 34 -23.29 10.10 -1.71
C VAL A 34 -24.24 11.09 -2.37
N ASP A 35 -23.95 12.39 -2.27
CA ASP A 35 -24.72 13.44 -2.95
C ASP A 35 -24.63 13.26 -4.47
N PHE A 36 -23.44 12.93 -4.98
CA PHE A 36 -23.25 12.66 -6.40
C PHE A 36 -23.96 11.39 -6.87
N MET A 37 -23.91 10.32 -6.07
CA MET A 37 -24.50 9.03 -6.43
C MET A 37 -26.01 8.96 -6.17
N GLY A 38 -26.61 9.97 -5.51
CA GLY A 38 -28.03 9.99 -5.17
C GLY A 38 -28.45 8.89 -4.19
N ILE A 39 -27.53 8.41 -3.35
CA ILE A 39 -27.78 7.33 -2.38
C ILE A 39 -27.68 7.82 -0.95
N HIS A 40 -28.30 7.12 -0.01
CA HIS A 40 -28.21 7.48 1.40
C HIS A 40 -26.82 7.17 1.98
N LEU A 41 -26.32 8.01 2.90
CA LEU A 41 -25.00 7.86 3.54
C LEU A 41 -24.78 6.46 4.14
N SER A 42 -25.80 5.94 4.83
CA SER A 42 -25.76 4.61 5.43
C SER A 42 -25.74 3.47 4.41
N THR A 43 -26.26 3.69 3.20
CA THR A 43 -26.19 2.74 2.08
C THR A 43 -24.78 2.73 1.49
N ALA A 44 -24.20 3.91 1.24
CA ALA A 44 -22.83 4.00 0.72
C ALA A 44 -21.79 3.40 1.67
N SER A 45 -21.92 3.64 2.97
CA SER A 45 -21.03 3.04 3.98
C SER A 45 -21.04 1.50 3.93
N ARG A 46 -22.24 0.90 3.84
CA ARG A 46 -22.40 -0.56 3.68
C ARG A 46 -21.83 -1.07 2.36
N ILE A 47 -22.03 -0.32 1.28
CA ILE A 47 -21.48 -0.64 -0.04
C ILE A 47 -19.96 -0.65 0.00
N ILE A 48 -19.33 0.40 0.52
CA ILE A 48 -17.87 0.52 0.61
C ILE A 48 -17.33 -0.64 1.43
N GLN A 49 -17.88 -0.90 2.62
CA GLN A 49 -17.43 -2.01 3.45
C GLN A 49 -17.49 -3.35 2.70
N ARG A 50 -18.61 -3.65 2.03
CA ARG A 50 -18.77 -4.91 1.29
C ARG A 50 -17.82 -5.01 0.10
N VAL A 51 -17.74 -3.98 -0.73
CA VAL A 51 -16.90 -3.97 -1.93
C VAL A 51 -15.42 -4.00 -1.54
N SER A 52 -15.00 -3.24 -0.53
CA SER A 52 -13.65 -3.31 0.02
C SER A 52 -13.33 -4.74 0.48
N GLN A 53 -14.25 -5.43 1.16
CA GLN A 53 -14.00 -6.81 1.60
C GLN A 53 -13.82 -7.77 0.42
N VAL A 54 -14.66 -7.65 -0.61
CA VAL A 54 -14.55 -8.48 -1.83
C VAL A 54 -13.21 -8.22 -2.53
N LEU A 55 -12.81 -6.95 -2.70
CA LEU A 55 -11.52 -6.60 -3.29
C LEU A 55 -10.35 -7.05 -2.43
N ALA A 56 -10.44 -6.92 -1.10
CA ALA A 56 -9.41 -7.38 -0.18
C ALA A 56 -9.23 -8.91 -0.23
N ASN A 57 -10.30 -9.68 -0.49
CA ASN A 57 -10.20 -11.12 -0.67
C ASN A 57 -9.41 -11.50 -1.93
N LEU A 58 -9.33 -10.62 -2.94
CA LEU A 58 -8.49 -10.83 -4.12
C LEU A 58 -6.99 -10.65 -3.82
N SER A 59 -6.61 -10.17 -2.64
CA SER A 59 -5.19 -10.03 -2.23
C SER A 59 -4.44 -11.35 -2.30
N GLN A 60 -5.08 -12.48 -1.98
CA GLN A 60 -4.47 -13.81 -2.08
C GLN A 60 -4.06 -14.16 -3.53
N GLN A 61 -4.70 -13.56 -4.53
CA GLN A 61 -4.43 -13.80 -5.95
C GLN A 61 -3.47 -12.75 -6.55
N HIS A 62 -3.45 -11.51 -6.02
CA HIS A 62 -2.76 -10.39 -6.67
C HIS A 62 -1.56 -9.85 -5.88
N ILE A 63 -1.56 -9.95 -4.55
CA ILE A 63 -0.46 -9.45 -3.71
C ILE A 63 0.40 -10.64 -3.30
N HIS A 64 1.40 -10.93 -4.12
CA HIS A 64 2.42 -11.94 -3.82
C HIS A 64 3.79 -11.45 -4.31
N MET A 65 4.84 -11.79 -3.54
CA MET A 65 6.21 -11.73 -4.04
C MET A 65 6.37 -12.71 -5.19
N PRO A 66 7.05 -12.32 -6.29
CA PRO A 66 7.31 -13.23 -7.39
C PRO A 66 8.21 -14.37 -6.87
N ALA A 67 7.64 -15.57 -6.78
CA ALA A 67 8.37 -16.80 -6.48
C ALA A 67 8.64 -17.54 -7.79
N GLU A 68 9.70 -18.35 -7.85
CA GLU A 68 10.05 -19.12 -9.05
C GLU A 68 9.11 -20.31 -9.29
N ASN A 69 8.29 -20.72 -8.31
CA ASN A 69 7.20 -21.69 -8.50
C ASN A 69 6.10 -21.47 -7.46
N ASP A 70 4.86 -21.54 -7.94
CA ASP A 70 3.64 -21.15 -7.24
C ASP A 70 3.04 -22.37 -6.50
N ILE A 71 2.98 -22.36 -5.15
CA ILE A 71 2.09 -23.27 -4.40
C ILE A 71 1.48 -22.54 -3.19
N ALA A 72 0.15 -22.62 -3.12
CA ALA A 72 -0.71 -22.05 -2.09
C ALA A 72 -0.62 -22.75 -0.73
N THR A 73 -0.87 -21.99 0.35
CA THR A 73 -1.95 -22.17 1.36
C THR A 73 -1.66 -21.27 2.59
N VAL A 74 -2.72 -20.81 3.27
CA VAL A 74 -2.88 -20.63 4.75
C VAL A 74 -3.78 -19.42 5.05
N GLN A 75 -4.85 -19.73 5.78
CA GLN A 75 -6.02 -18.94 6.16
C GLN A 75 -5.80 -18.01 7.38
N ASN A 76 -6.69 -17.00 7.46
CA ASN A 76 -7.26 -16.23 8.58
C ASN A 76 -6.39 -15.80 9.78
N GLU A 77 -6.31 -14.47 10.00
CA GLU A 77 -6.81 -13.76 11.20
C GLU A 77 -6.48 -12.25 11.15
N VAL A 78 -7.35 -11.45 11.78
CA VAL A 78 -7.67 -10.04 11.52
C VAL A 78 -6.99 -9.08 12.53
N TYR A 79 -6.72 -7.83 12.10
CA TYR A 79 -6.77 -6.54 12.85
C TYR A 79 -5.50 -5.65 12.93
N ASN A 80 -5.63 -4.48 12.29
CA ASN A 80 -5.07 -3.12 12.50
C ASN A 80 -3.82 -2.62 11.73
N ILE A 81 -4.01 -1.52 10.99
CA ILE A 81 -3.13 -0.60 10.25
C ILE A 81 -2.06 -1.24 9.35
N ALA A 82 -2.24 -1.11 8.03
CA ALA A 82 -1.22 -1.47 7.03
C ALA A 82 0.04 -0.63 7.25
N ARG A 83 1.06 -1.24 7.84
CA ARG A 83 2.31 -0.53 8.20
C ARG A 83 3.55 -1.13 7.53
N PHE A 84 3.46 -2.37 7.05
CA PHE A 84 4.54 -3.03 6.35
C PHE A 84 4.08 -3.37 4.93
N VAL A 85 4.75 -2.78 3.95
CA VAL A 85 4.55 -3.02 2.52
C VAL A 85 5.88 -3.45 1.93
N ILE A 86 5.87 -4.54 1.17
CA ILE A 86 6.98 -4.88 0.29
C ILE A 86 6.58 -4.46 -1.11
N ALA A 87 7.45 -3.69 -1.77
CA ALA A 87 7.29 -3.29 -3.15
C ALA A 87 8.44 -3.82 -4.01
N ASP A 88 8.14 -4.13 -5.27
CA ASP A 88 9.18 -4.43 -6.26
C ASP A 88 9.66 -3.17 -6.99
N SER A 89 10.68 -3.33 -7.83
CA SER A 89 11.26 -2.26 -8.65
C SER A 89 10.26 -1.62 -9.65
N ARG A 90 9.10 -2.24 -9.89
CA ARG A 90 8.02 -1.73 -10.76
C ARG A 90 6.93 -0.99 -9.98
N LEU A 91 7.16 -0.74 -8.69
CA LEU A 91 6.22 -0.12 -7.76
C LEU A 91 4.96 -0.96 -7.51
N ARG A 92 5.02 -2.27 -7.75
CA ARG A 92 3.93 -3.20 -7.42
C ARG A 92 4.03 -3.56 -5.94
N ILE A 93 2.87 -3.65 -5.28
CA ILE A 93 2.79 -4.11 -3.90
C ILE A 93 2.79 -5.64 -3.91
N CYS A 94 3.80 -6.24 -3.28
CA CYS A 94 4.04 -7.68 -3.26
C CYS A 94 3.65 -8.33 -1.93
N ASP A 95 3.63 -7.56 -0.83
CA ASP A 95 3.09 -7.98 0.45
C ASP A 95 2.55 -6.74 1.18
N VAL A 96 1.43 -6.90 1.91
CA VAL A 96 0.87 -5.86 2.77
C VAL A 96 0.43 -6.47 4.09
N VAL A 97 0.96 -5.96 5.19
CA VAL A 97 0.59 -6.40 6.53
C VAL A 97 -0.13 -5.27 7.26
N ALA A 98 -1.45 -5.46 7.44
CA ALA A 98 -2.36 -4.53 8.09
C ALA A 98 -2.93 -5.06 9.40
N ARG A 99 -2.04 -5.56 10.28
CA ARG A 99 -2.44 -6.26 11.52
C ARG A 99 -1.73 -5.88 12.83
N TRP A 100 -1.01 -4.76 12.89
CA TRP A 100 -0.27 -4.30 14.06
C TRP A 100 -0.62 -2.86 14.47
N PRO A 101 -0.65 -2.54 15.78
CA PRO A 101 -0.77 -1.16 16.26
C PRO A 101 0.27 -0.22 15.64
N ALA A 102 -0.09 1.06 15.45
CA ALA A 102 0.78 2.06 14.82
C ALA A 102 2.15 2.23 15.51
N SER A 103 2.26 1.90 16.80
CA SER A 103 3.50 1.96 17.58
C SER A 103 4.42 0.75 17.40
N THR A 104 4.01 -0.28 16.66
CA THR A 104 4.79 -1.52 16.51
C THR A 104 5.92 -1.32 15.51
N HIS A 105 7.17 -1.56 15.88
CA HIS A 105 8.32 -1.50 14.97
C HIS A 105 8.16 -2.42 13.74
N ASP A 106 8.61 -1.94 12.58
CA ASP A 106 8.46 -2.66 11.29
C ASP A 106 9.12 -4.03 11.34
N MET A 107 10.24 -4.16 12.06
CA MET A 107 10.92 -5.44 12.25
C MET A 107 10.14 -6.45 13.08
N THR A 108 9.33 -5.98 14.03
CA THR A 108 8.42 -6.87 14.77
C THR A 108 7.33 -7.40 13.84
N ILE A 109 6.82 -6.55 12.94
CA ILE A 109 5.83 -6.93 11.93
C ILE A 109 6.45 -7.94 10.96
N PHE A 110 7.66 -7.67 10.46
CA PHE A 110 8.40 -8.55 9.56
C PHE A 110 8.67 -9.91 10.22
N ALA A 111 9.20 -9.94 11.44
CA ALA A 111 9.51 -11.19 12.16
C ALA A 111 8.29 -12.11 12.33
N ASN A 112 7.09 -11.54 12.46
CA ASN A 112 5.83 -12.28 12.61
C ASN A 112 5.03 -12.41 11.31
N SER A 113 5.60 -12.02 10.17
CA SER A 113 4.92 -12.04 8.88
C SER A 113 4.95 -13.42 8.24
N LYS A 114 3.98 -13.68 7.34
CA LYS A 114 4.04 -14.86 6.47
C LYS A 114 5.25 -14.79 5.54
N ILE A 115 5.59 -13.59 5.04
CA ILE A 115 6.67 -13.42 4.09
C ILE A 115 8.03 -13.78 4.67
N LYS A 116 8.31 -13.43 5.94
CA LYS A 116 9.53 -13.87 6.66
C LYS A 116 9.68 -15.38 6.69
N ARG A 117 8.60 -16.10 7.04
CA ARG A 117 8.62 -17.58 7.05
C ARG A 117 8.92 -18.17 5.68
N ARG A 118 8.39 -17.57 4.61
CA ARG A 118 8.64 -18.00 3.22
C ARG A 118 10.09 -17.74 2.80
N PHE A 119 10.68 -16.61 3.22
CA PHE A 119 12.12 -16.35 3.05
C PHE A 119 12.99 -17.34 3.82
N ASP A 120 12.65 -17.63 5.09
CA ASP A 120 13.36 -18.63 5.90
C ASP A 120 13.27 -20.04 5.30
N ALA A 121 12.15 -20.36 4.64
CA ALA A 121 11.95 -21.62 3.92
C ALA A 121 12.65 -21.67 2.55
N GLY A 122 13.29 -20.57 2.11
CA GLY A 122 14.00 -20.50 0.83
C GLY A 122 13.09 -20.42 -0.40
N GLU A 123 11.81 -20.09 -0.24
CA GLU A 123 10.82 -20.08 -1.34
C GLU A 123 11.11 -19.05 -2.43
N PHE A 124 11.94 -18.04 -2.14
CA PHE A 124 12.24 -16.95 -3.07
C PHE A 124 13.66 -17.04 -3.68
N GLY A 125 14.36 -18.17 -3.52
CA GLY A 125 15.66 -18.39 -4.13
C GLY A 125 16.66 -17.26 -3.82
N THR A 126 17.08 -16.54 -4.86
CA THR A 126 18.06 -15.45 -4.77
C THR A 126 17.44 -14.07 -4.52
N ALA A 127 16.14 -13.99 -4.21
CA ALA A 127 15.50 -12.70 -3.93
C ALA A 127 16.05 -12.08 -2.64
N ILE A 128 16.19 -10.76 -2.67
CA ILE A 128 16.74 -9.96 -1.57
C ILE A 128 15.75 -8.84 -1.24
N LEU A 129 15.58 -8.59 0.06
CA LEU A 129 14.89 -7.44 0.64
C LEU A 129 15.89 -6.37 1.06
N LEU A 130 15.51 -5.10 0.92
CA LEU A 130 16.29 -3.95 1.40
C LEU A 130 15.65 -3.36 2.66
N GLY A 131 16.24 -3.65 3.81
CA GLY A 131 15.86 -3.14 5.12
C GLY A 131 16.43 -1.76 5.42
N ASP A 132 15.89 -1.12 6.45
CA ASP A 132 16.41 0.13 6.99
C ASP A 132 17.55 -0.14 7.99
N SER A 133 18.11 0.91 8.58
CA SER A 133 19.14 0.78 9.62
C SER A 133 18.63 0.15 10.91
N GLY A 134 17.31 0.12 11.14
CA GLY A 134 16.68 -0.55 12.27
C GLY A 134 16.45 -2.05 12.05
N CYS A 135 16.74 -2.55 10.85
CA CYS A 135 16.67 -3.96 10.50
C CYS A 135 17.94 -4.71 10.91
N ALA A 136 17.78 -5.98 11.29
CA ALA A 136 18.91 -6.89 11.44
C ALA A 136 19.28 -7.49 10.08
N LEU A 137 20.57 -7.47 9.73
CA LEU A 137 21.08 -8.11 8.51
C LEU A 137 20.78 -9.61 8.51
N SER A 138 20.31 -10.14 7.38
CA SER A 138 20.10 -11.57 7.18
C SER A 138 20.50 -11.99 5.76
N PRO A 139 20.54 -13.30 5.44
CA PRO A 139 20.88 -13.79 4.08
C PRO A 139 20.01 -13.23 2.95
N TYR A 140 18.81 -12.73 3.26
CA TYR A 140 17.87 -12.17 2.30
C TYR A 140 17.40 -10.76 2.68
N LEU A 141 17.93 -10.15 3.75
CA LEU A 141 17.60 -8.80 4.18
C LEU A 141 18.88 -7.98 4.32
N MET A 142 19.18 -7.18 3.31
CA MET A 142 20.31 -6.28 3.29
C MET A 142 19.97 -4.98 4.02
N THR A 143 20.92 -4.41 4.74
CA THR A 143 20.75 -3.18 5.54
C THR A 143 21.87 -2.20 5.21
N PRO A 144 21.68 -0.88 5.38
CA PRO A 144 22.76 0.08 5.14
C PRO A 144 23.91 -0.14 6.13
N ILE A 145 25.12 0.18 5.71
CA ILE A 145 26.31 0.19 6.56
C ILE A 145 26.28 1.47 7.39
N LEU A 146 26.26 1.36 8.72
CA LEU A 146 26.08 2.53 9.60
C LEU A 146 27.27 3.50 9.57
N ASN A 147 28.49 2.97 9.49
CA ASN A 147 29.73 3.76 9.49
C ASN A 147 30.58 3.37 8.28
N PRO A 148 30.26 3.87 7.06
CA PRO A 148 31.03 3.57 5.87
C PRO A 148 32.37 4.31 5.91
N ASN A 149 33.47 3.57 5.95
CA ASN A 149 34.84 4.09 6.00
C ASN A 149 35.58 3.93 4.67
N THR A 150 35.10 3.09 3.77
CA THR A 150 35.70 2.86 2.45
C THR A 150 34.81 3.39 1.32
N HIS A 151 35.42 3.67 0.17
CA HIS A 151 34.68 4.08 -1.03
C HIS A 151 33.67 3.00 -1.48
N ALA A 152 34.01 1.72 -1.31
CA ALA A 152 33.10 0.62 -1.63
C ALA A 152 31.85 0.61 -0.72
N GLU A 153 32.01 0.88 0.58
CA GLU A 153 30.89 0.96 1.52
C GLU A 153 30.00 2.19 1.25
N GLN A 154 30.59 3.30 0.81
CA GLN A 154 29.86 4.49 0.38
C GLN A 154 29.00 4.19 -0.87
N LEU A 155 29.60 3.55 -1.89
CA LEU A 155 28.88 3.14 -3.11
C LEU A 155 27.77 2.12 -2.82
N TYR A 156 28.00 1.20 -1.88
CA TYR A 156 26.97 0.29 -1.40
C TYR A 156 25.79 1.05 -0.80
N ASN A 157 26.04 1.95 0.15
CA ASN A 157 24.99 2.75 0.79
C ASN A 157 24.25 3.63 -0.22
N GLU A 158 24.95 4.25 -1.17
CA GLU A 158 24.34 5.03 -2.24
C GLU A 158 23.40 4.18 -3.09
N SER A 159 23.85 2.99 -3.50
CA SER A 159 23.03 2.03 -4.25
C SER A 159 21.82 1.55 -3.44
N HIS A 160 22.03 1.32 -2.13
CA HIS A 160 20.98 0.92 -1.19
C HIS A 160 19.90 1.99 -1.06
N ILE A 161 20.30 3.26 -0.87
CA ILE A 161 19.39 4.42 -0.79
C ILE A 161 18.59 4.55 -2.09
N ARG A 162 19.26 4.60 -3.25
CA ARG A 162 18.61 4.73 -4.56
C ARG A 162 17.59 3.62 -4.81
N THR A 163 17.91 2.39 -4.42
CA THR A 163 16.99 1.25 -4.61
C THR A 163 15.84 1.30 -3.61
N ARG A 164 16.06 1.77 -2.38
CA ARG A 164 14.98 1.96 -1.39
C ARG A 164 14.01 3.09 -1.75
N ASN A 165 14.44 4.10 -2.50
CA ASN A 165 13.56 5.19 -2.97
C ASN A 165 12.35 4.66 -3.77
N VAL A 166 12.44 3.45 -4.32
CA VAL A 166 11.32 2.73 -4.96
C VAL A 166 10.13 2.59 -4.01
N VAL A 167 10.35 2.26 -2.73
CA VAL A 167 9.28 2.08 -1.74
C VAL A 167 8.59 3.41 -1.45
N GLU A 168 9.36 4.47 -1.23
CA GLU A 168 8.83 5.82 -0.98
C GLU A 168 8.04 6.33 -2.18
N ARG A 169 8.60 6.18 -3.38
CA ARG A 169 7.91 6.49 -4.64
C ARG A 169 6.64 5.65 -4.79
N GLN A 170 6.67 4.37 -4.47
CA GLN A 170 5.51 3.48 -4.53
C GLN A 170 4.39 3.97 -3.61
N PHE A 171 4.71 4.35 -2.36
CA PHE A 171 3.74 4.97 -1.46
C PHE A 171 3.19 6.29 -2.01
N GLY A 172 4.03 7.13 -2.60
CA GLY A 172 3.63 8.38 -3.23
C GLY A 172 2.67 8.18 -4.40
N VAL A 173 2.96 7.25 -5.32
CA VAL A 173 2.07 6.88 -6.42
C VAL A 173 0.75 6.29 -5.89
N TRP A 174 0.84 5.41 -4.89
CA TRP A 174 -0.32 4.73 -4.33
C TRP A 174 -1.29 5.70 -3.64
N LYS A 175 -0.79 6.65 -2.84
CA LYS A 175 -1.59 7.71 -2.19
C LYS A 175 -2.20 8.69 -3.20
N ARG A 176 -1.48 9.04 -4.27
CA ARG A 176 -2.04 9.90 -5.34
C ARG A 176 -3.11 9.18 -6.15
N ARG A 177 -2.97 7.86 -6.35
CA ARG A 177 -3.98 7.03 -7.03
C ARG A 177 -5.23 6.85 -6.17
N PHE A 178 -5.04 6.68 -4.86
CA PHE A 178 -6.13 6.52 -3.90
C PHE A 178 -5.99 7.51 -2.73
N PRO A 179 -6.42 8.76 -2.92
CA PRO A 179 -6.30 9.82 -1.91
C PRO A 179 -6.97 9.51 -0.57
N VAL A 180 -7.92 8.56 -0.52
CA VAL A 180 -8.49 8.02 0.73
C VAL A 180 -7.41 7.53 1.73
N LEU A 181 -6.21 7.19 1.24
CA LEU A 181 -5.06 6.78 2.05
C LEU A 181 -4.26 7.96 2.63
N ALA A 182 -4.38 9.15 2.05
CA ALA A 182 -3.68 10.36 2.49
C ALA A 182 -4.53 11.17 3.49
N TYR A 183 -5.83 11.22 3.26
CA TYR A 183 -6.77 11.98 4.08
C TYR A 183 -7.51 11.02 5.01
N GLY A 184 -7.13 11.03 6.29
CA GLY A 184 -7.69 10.12 7.29
C GLY A 184 -9.22 10.04 7.20
N SER A 185 -9.74 8.84 6.94
CA SER A 185 -11.19 8.66 6.79
C SER A 185 -11.86 8.60 8.17
N ARG A 186 -13.09 9.11 8.28
CA ARG A 186 -13.95 8.93 9.48
C ARG A 186 -14.60 7.53 9.55
N LEU A 187 -14.12 6.59 8.76
CA LEU A 187 -14.66 5.23 8.76
C LEU A 187 -14.22 4.47 10.02
N PRO A 188 -14.99 3.45 10.44
CA PRO A 188 -14.53 2.51 11.45
C PRO A 188 -13.18 1.92 11.06
N LEU A 189 -12.31 1.71 12.05
CA LEU A 189 -10.94 1.23 11.84
C LEU A 189 -10.90 -0.01 10.93
N ASN A 190 -11.75 -1.00 11.18
CA ASN A 190 -11.85 -2.22 10.37
C ASN A 190 -12.11 -1.94 8.87
N THR A 191 -12.97 -0.96 8.58
CA THR A 191 -13.24 -0.56 7.21
C THR A 191 -12.01 0.11 6.60
N VAL A 192 -11.31 0.97 7.34
CA VAL A 192 -10.05 1.59 6.88
C VAL A 192 -9.03 0.53 6.46
N LEU A 193 -8.85 -0.52 7.25
CA LEU A 193 -7.89 -1.58 6.90
C LEU A 193 -8.26 -2.30 5.62
N THR A 194 -9.55 -2.60 5.50
CA THR A 194 -10.08 -3.31 4.36
C THR A 194 -9.94 -2.44 3.11
N VAL A 195 -10.14 -1.13 3.23
CA VAL A 195 -9.87 -0.16 2.16
C VAL A 195 -8.40 -0.16 1.79
N ILE A 196 -7.46 -0.18 2.75
CA ILE A 196 -6.02 -0.22 2.44
C ILE A 196 -5.67 -1.49 1.66
N VAL A 197 -6.15 -2.67 2.08
CA VAL A 197 -5.87 -3.92 1.35
C VAL A 197 -6.53 -3.88 -0.04
N ALA A 198 -7.77 -3.39 -0.14
CA ALA A 198 -8.47 -3.27 -1.41
C ALA A 198 -7.74 -2.34 -2.40
N THR A 199 -7.28 -1.17 -1.94
CA THR A 199 -6.54 -0.23 -2.79
C THR A 199 -5.13 -0.74 -3.13
N ALA A 200 -4.52 -1.58 -2.30
CA ALA A 200 -3.26 -2.26 -2.64
C ALA A 200 -3.47 -3.23 -3.81
N VAL A 201 -4.56 -4.00 -3.79
CA VAL A 201 -4.94 -4.91 -4.89
C VAL A 201 -5.21 -4.11 -6.17
N LEU A 202 -6.01 -3.06 -6.08
CA LEU A 202 -6.32 -2.21 -7.24
C LEU A 202 -5.06 -1.53 -7.80
N HIS A 203 -4.13 -1.09 -6.94
CA HIS A 203 -2.85 -0.54 -7.36
C HIS A 203 -2.01 -1.60 -8.09
N TYR A 204 -1.95 -2.82 -7.58
CA TYR A 204 -1.25 -3.92 -8.26
C TYR A 204 -1.82 -4.16 -9.66
N ILE A 205 -3.14 -4.24 -9.79
CA ILE A 205 -3.84 -4.42 -11.08
C ILE A 205 -3.52 -3.27 -12.02
N ALA A 206 -3.65 -2.01 -11.57
CA ALA A 206 -3.34 -0.83 -12.38
C ALA A 206 -1.89 -0.84 -12.90
N ARG A 207 -0.91 -1.25 -12.08
CA ARG A 207 0.48 -1.42 -12.51
C ARG A 207 0.67 -2.57 -13.48
N GLY A 208 -0.08 -3.66 -13.33
CA GLY A 208 -0.11 -4.78 -14.28
C GLY A 208 -0.69 -4.40 -15.64
N MET A 209 -1.66 -3.49 -15.65
CA MET A 209 -2.28 -2.94 -16.86
C MET A 209 -1.46 -1.81 -17.52
N ASN A 210 -0.31 -1.43 -16.94
CA ASN A 210 0.49 -0.28 -17.34
C ASN A 210 -0.30 1.04 -17.40
N GLU A 211 -1.24 1.24 -16.46
CA GLU A 211 -1.89 2.54 -16.31
C GLU A 211 -0.84 3.62 -15.98
N GLU A 212 -1.05 4.82 -16.53
CA GLU A 212 -0.21 5.97 -16.24
C GLU A 212 -0.18 6.28 -14.73
N GLU A 213 0.96 6.78 -14.26
CA GLU A 213 1.05 7.28 -12.90
C GLU A 213 0.17 8.51 -12.76
N PRO A 214 -0.56 8.66 -11.63
CA PRO A 214 -1.27 9.91 -11.38
C PRO A 214 -0.30 11.08 -11.52
N PRO A 215 -0.76 12.29 -11.89
CA PRO A 215 0.10 13.47 -11.88
C PRO A 215 0.57 13.78 -10.46
N LEU A 216 1.72 14.45 -10.36
CA LEU A 216 2.14 15.03 -9.08
C LEU A 216 1.17 16.16 -8.73
N ALA A 217 0.77 16.24 -7.46
CA ALA A 217 -0.02 17.40 -7.03
C ALA A 217 0.86 18.65 -7.17
N ILE A 218 0.31 19.73 -7.71
CA ILE A 218 1.03 20.97 -8.03
C ILE A 218 1.66 21.63 -6.77
N ASP A 219 1.32 21.17 -5.55
CA ASP A 219 1.79 21.72 -4.27
C ASP A 219 2.52 20.71 -3.36
N ILE A 220 3.29 19.77 -3.90
CA ILE A 220 4.32 19.08 -3.11
C ILE A 220 5.65 19.48 -3.72
N GLN A 221 6.44 20.26 -2.98
CA GLN A 221 7.78 20.70 -3.36
C GLN A 221 8.70 19.49 -3.59
N GLU A 222 8.60 18.92 -4.79
CA GLU A 222 9.51 17.93 -5.35
C GLU A 222 10.95 18.48 -5.43
N ASN A 223 11.08 19.80 -5.35
CA ASN A 223 12.33 20.54 -5.36
C ASN A 223 13.23 20.23 -4.16
N GLU A 224 12.72 19.83 -2.98
CA GLU A 224 13.62 19.52 -1.86
C GLU A 224 14.30 18.15 -2.01
N ILE A 225 13.63 17.17 -2.62
CA ILE A 225 14.20 15.81 -2.80
C ILE A 225 15.11 15.78 -4.03
N ASN A 226 14.70 16.41 -5.14
CA ASN A 226 15.51 16.45 -6.36
C ASN A 226 16.78 17.29 -6.17
N HIS A 227 16.72 18.40 -5.39
CA HIS A 227 17.90 19.22 -5.11
C HIS A 227 18.93 18.48 -4.23
N VAL A 228 18.49 17.66 -3.28
CA VAL A 228 19.38 16.84 -2.44
C VAL A 228 20.00 15.67 -3.21
N ILE A 229 19.29 15.13 -4.22
CA ILE A 229 19.79 14.06 -5.09
C ILE A 229 20.76 14.60 -6.15
N GLU A 230 20.48 15.76 -6.76
CA GLU A 230 21.32 16.37 -7.79
C GLU A 230 22.63 16.95 -7.23
N GLU A 231 22.65 17.41 -5.97
CA GLU A 231 23.87 17.95 -5.35
C GLU A 231 24.75 16.90 -4.66
N GLY A 232 24.34 15.63 -4.59
CA GLY A 232 25.11 14.56 -3.93
C GLY A 232 25.37 14.83 -2.43
N ASN A 233 24.62 15.74 -1.83
CA ASN A 233 24.92 16.32 -0.52
C ASN A 233 23.95 15.79 0.53
N VAL A 234 24.01 14.48 0.80
CA VAL A 234 23.30 13.91 1.95
C VAL A 234 24.06 14.32 3.21
N ARG A 235 23.60 15.36 3.90
CA ARG A 235 24.11 15.72 5.22
C ARG A 235 23.85 14.57 6.19
N VAL A 236 24.93 13.92 6.63
CA VAL A 236 24.95 13.04 7.79
C VAL A 236 24.67 13.90 9.03
N PRO A 237 23.66 13.58 9.86
CA PRO A 237 23.51 14.22 11.16
C PRO A 237 24.75 13.91 12.01
N ASN A 238 25.38 14.96 12.56
CA ASN A 238 26.42 14.83 13.59
C ASN A 238 25.90 14.13 14.84
#